data_AF-A0A4Q6BYE9-F1
#
_entry.id   AF-A0A4Q6BYE9-F1
#
_cell.length_a   1.000
_cell.length_b   1.000
_cell.length_c   1.000
_cell.angle_alpha   90.00
_cell.angle_beta   90.00
_cell.angle_gamma   90.00
#
_symmetry.space_group_name_H-M   'P 1'
#
loop_
_entity.id
_entity.type
_entity.pdbx_description
1 polymer ?
#
loop_
_entity_poly.entity_id
_entity_poly.type
_entity_poly.pdbx_seq_one_letter_code
_entity_poly.pdbx_strand_id
1 'polypeptide(L)'
;MNEMKFGTVAVVLANDGGAERWVDTFSDEREIARLEQAIRGGEEFPLEEVYTLREKQKKEDESFGDYVELLLSQPFVRPEVQSHGVAWMKSKIRIESFRRQEQEAAETIAEYALVQYWKNPDLADFTFAGRDTEVRVRIFKLEKIARGTLSA
;
A
#
# COMPACT_ATOMS: atom_id res chain seq x y z
N MET A 1 19.65 7.03 -22.69
CA MET A 1 19.66 5.89 -21.75
C MET A 1 18.27 5.83 -21.15
N ASN A 2 17.51 4.74 -21.36
CA ASN A 2 16.27 4.52 -20.62
C ASN A 2 16.66 4.28 -19.16
N GLU A 3 16.13 5.09 -18.25
CA GLU A 3 16.30 4.90 -16.81
C GLU A 3 15.42 3.71 -16.41
N MET A 4 16.04 2.65 -15.91
CA MET A 4 15.34 1.43 -15.52
C MET A 4 14.52 1.72 -14.26
N LYS A 5 13.21 1.46 -14.31
CA LYS A 5 12.34 1.73 -13.15
C LYS A 5 12.44 0.58 -12.16
N PHE A 6 12.74 0.91 -10.90
CA PHE A 6 12.80 -0.07 -9.81
C PHE A 6 11.58 0.10 -8.90
N GLY A 7 10.97 -1.01 -8.48
CA GLY A 7 9.89 -1.02 -7.49
C GLY A 7 10.03 -2.20 -6.53
N THR A 8 9.44 -2.07 -5.34
CA THR A 8 9.39 -3.17 -4.36
C THR A 8 7.95 -3.52 -4.05
N VAL A 9 7.62 -4.82 -4.07
CA VAL A 9 6.35 -5.37 -3.62
C VAL A 9 6.61 -6.27 -2.44
N ALA A 10 5.99 -5.98 -1.30
CA ALA A 10 5.97 -6.85 -0.15
C ALA A 10 4.70 -7.69 -0.15
N VAL A 11 4.85 -9.00 0.06
CA VAL A 11 3.74 -9.94 0.21
C VAL A 11 3.76 -10.46 1.63
N VAL A 12 2.63 -10.37 2.33
CA VAL A 12 2.53 -10.82 3.71
C VAL A 12 1.76 -12.12 3.77
N LEU A 13 2.42 -13.14 4.30
CA LEU A 13 1.85 -14.43 4.62
C LEU A 13 1.67 -14.54 6.13
N ALA A 14 0.60 -15.19 6.56
CA ALA A 14 0.43 -15.58 7.94
C ALA A 14 0.14 -17.06 8.06
N ASN A 15 0.62 -17.65 9.15
CA ASN A 15 0.31 -19.01 9.49
C ASN A 15 -0.97 -19.07 10.33
N ASP A 16 -2.03 -19.69 9.80
CA ASP A 16 -3.26 -19.96 10.54
C ASP A 16 -3.43 -21.48 10.69
N GLY A 17 -3.02 -22.01 11.84
CA GLY A 17 -3.20 -23.43 12.17
C GLY A 17 -2.43 -24.41 11.28
N GLY A 18 -1.33 -23.99 10.65
CA GLY A 18 -0.46 -24.83 9.82
C GLY A 18 -0.54 -24.53 8.31
N ALA A 19 -1.48 -23.70 7.86
CA ALA A 19 -1.56 -23.23 6.48
C ALA A 19 -1.10 -21.77 6.36
N GLU A 20 -0.15 -21.52 5.47
CA GLU A 20 0.23 -20.15 5.09
C GLU A 20 -0.87 -19.56 4.20
N ARG A 21 -1.45 -18.43 4.62
CA ARG A 21 -2.41 -17.67 3.83
C ARG A 21 -1.85 -16.31 3.46
N TRP A 22 -2.20 -15.84 2.26
CA TRP A 22 -1.96 -14.45 1.86
C TRP A 22 -2.87 -13.52 2.66
N VAL A 23 -2.28 -12.50 3.26
CA VAL A 23 -2.94 -11.53 4.14
C VAL A 23 -3.08 -10.19 3.44
N ASP A 24 -1.97 -9.69 2.91
CA ASP A 24 -1.91 -8.35 2.35
C ASP A 24 -0.69 -8.19 1.42
N THR A 25 -0.71 -7.13 0.62
CA THR A 25 0.35 -6.72 -0.29
C THR A 25 0.60 -5.23 -0.19
N PHE A 26 1.88 -4.84 -0.14
CA PHE A 26 2.33 -3.46 -0.04
C PHE A 26 3.25 -3.11 -1.21
N SER A 27 3.02 -1.96 -1.82
CA SER A 27 3.94 -1.35 -2.80
C SER A 27 4.59 -0.05 -2.28
N ASP A 28 4.08 0.53 -1.20
CA ASP A 28 4.63 1.74 -0.59
C ASP A 28 5.86 1.40 0.28
N GLU A 29 7.02 1.95 -0.08
CA GLU A 29 8.29 1.71 0.62
C GLU A 29 8.25 2.06 2.11
N ARG A 30 7.47 3.07 2.51
CA ARG A 30 7.34 3.48 3.91
C ARG A 30 6.55 2.46 4.71
N GLU A 31 5.48 1.91 4.13
CA GLU A 31 4.70 0.83 4.74
C GLU A 31 5.55 -0.43 4.88
N ILE A 32 6.29 -0.78 3.83
CA ILE A 32 7.21 -1.93 3.84
C ILE A 32 8.29 -1.76 4.91
N ALA A 33 8.89 -0.57 5.02
CA ALA A 33 9.93 -0.30 6.01
C ALA A 33 9.40 -0.38 7.45
N ARG A 34 8.19 0.11 7.71
CA ARG A 34 7.53 -0.01 9.02
C ARG A 34 7.23 -1.46 9.39
N LEU A 35 6.63 -2.20 8.46
CA LEU A 35 6.38 -3.63 8.67
C LEU A 35 7.67 -4.37 9.00
N GLU A 36 8.74 -4.12 8.26
CA GLU A 36 10.04 -4.74 8.50
C GLU A 36 10.62 -4.36 9.86
N GLN A 37 10.47 -3.10 10.28
CA GLN A 37 10.89 -2.65 11.60
C GLN A 37 10.11 -3.35 12.72
N ALA A 38 8.79 -3.45 12.60
CA ALA A 38 7.93 -4.10 13.58
C ALA A 38 8.24 -5.60 13.71
N ILE A 39 8.46 -6.29 12.58
CA ILE A 39 8.89 -7.69 12.56
C ILE A 39 10.25 -7.85 13.26
N ARG A 40 11.23 -7.00 12.94
CA ARG A 40 12.57 -7.04 13.58
C ARG A 40 12.52 -6.69 15.06
N GLY A 41 11.58 -5.85 15.48
CA GLY A 41 11.31 -5.49 16.87
C GLY A 41 10.67 -6.61 17.68
N GLY A 42 10.20 -7.68 17.03
CA GLY A 42 9.49 -8.78 17.68
C GLY A 42 8.08 -8.40 18.14
N GLU A 43 7.45 -7.44 17.47
CA GLU A 43 6.08 -7.04 17.77
C GLU A 43 5.11 -8.20 17.50
N GLU A 44 4.14 -8.39 18.39
CA GLU A 44 3.17 -9.49 18.28
C GLU A 44 2.23 -9.31 17.08
N PHE A 45 1.95 -8.06 16.69
CA PHE A 45 1.06 -7.71 15.57
C PHE A 45 1.70 -6.67 14.62
N PRO A 46 2.69 -7.07 13.80
CA PRO A 46 3.47 -6.12 12.99
C PRO A 46 2.68 -5.31 11.95
N LEU A 47 1.48 -5.78 11.58
CA LEU A 47 0.60 -5.09 10.63
C LEU A 47 -0.23 -3.97 11.28
N GLU A 48 -0.40 -3.99 12.60
CA GLU A 48 -1.30 -3.06 13.30
C GLU A 48 -0.85 -1.60 13.14
N GLU A 49 0.45 -1.34 13.21
CA GLU A 49 1.00 0.00 13.02
C GLU A 49 0.75 0.51 11.59
N VAL A 50 0.93 -0.35 10.59
CA VAL A 50 0.72 0.00 9.18
C VAL A 50 -0.75 0.31 8.92
N TYR A 51 -1.67 -0.51 9.46
CA TYR A 51 -3.11 -0.28 9.33
C TYR A 51 -3.60 0.96 10.06
N THR A 52 -3.09 1.21 11.26
CA THR A 52 -3.38 2.43 12.01
C THR A 52 -2.96 3.68 11.21
N LEU A 53 -1.80 3.62 10.56
CA LEU A 53 -1.32 4.71 9.72
C LEU A 53 -2.20 4.92 8.48
N ARG A 54 -2.59 3.84 7.79
CA ARG A 54 -3.53 3.90 6.64
C ARG A 54 -4.88 4.51 7.05
N GLU A 55 -5.45 4.05 8.16
CA GLU A 55 -6.73 4.56 8.66
C GLU A 55 -6.65 6.04 9.03
N LYS A 56 -5.58 6.44 9.71
CA LYS A 56 -5.33 7.84 10.06
C LYS A 56 -5.21 8.72 8.81
N GLN A 57 -4.42 8.30 7.82
CA GLN A 57 -4.26 9.04 6.56
C GLN A 57 -5.59 9.18 5.83
N LYS A 58 -6.35 8.08 5.70
CA LYS A 58 -7.67 8.10 5.08
C LYS A 58 -8.60 9.11 5.77
N LYS A 59 -8.65 9.09 7.10
CA LYS A 59 -9.48 10.01 7.88
C LYS A 59 -9.04 11.47 7.73
N GLU A 60 -7.74 11.73 7.73
CA GLU A 60 -7.17 13.06 7.51
C GLU A 60 -7.50 13.57 6.09
N ASP A 61 -7.37 12.72 5.08
CA ASP A 61 -7.66 13.06 3.68
C ASP A 61 -9.15 13.32 3.42
N GLU A 62 -10.04 12.56 4.07
CA GLU A 62 -11.50 12.78 4.05
C GLU A 62 -11.85 14.10 4.73
N SER A 63 -11.40 14.30 5.97
CA SER A 63 -11.66 15.52 6.75
C SER A 63 -11.14 16.78 6.05
N PHE A 64 -9.97 16.68 5.41
CA PHE A 64 -9.41 17.78 4.64
C PHE A 64 -10.21 18.06 3.36
N GLY A 65 -10.72 17.01 2.70
CA GLY A 65 -11.63 17.14 1.56
C GLY A 65 -12.88 17.93 1.92
N ASP A 66 -13.55 17.53 3.01
CA ASP A 66 -14.76 18.19 3.53
C ASP A 66 -14.49 19.66 3.87
N TYR A 67 -13.34 19.94 4.50
CA TYR A 67 -12.93 21.30 4.83
C TYR A 67 -12.75 22.16 3.58
N VAL A 68 -12.08 21.64 2.54
CA VAL A 68 -11.87 22.36 1.29
C VAL A 68 -13.20 22.62 0.59
N GLU A 69 -14.10 21.63 0.51
CA GLU A 69 -15.41 21.79 -0.09
C GLU A 69 -16.24 22.86 0.64
N LEU A 70 -16.25 22.82 1.97
CA LEU A 70 -16.92 23.83 2.79
C LEU A 70 -16.33 25.23 2.56
N LEU A 71 -15.01 25.35 2.49
CA LEU A 71 -14.35 26.62 2.23
C LEU A 71 -14.75 27.18 0.86
N LEU A 72 -14.70 26.35 -0.19
CA LEU A 72 -14.98 26.78 -1.56
C LEU A 72 -16.44 27.19 -1.78
N SER A 73 -17.37 26.64 -0.99
CA SER A 73 -18.79 27.01 -1.04
C SER A 73 -19.13 28.36 -0.36
N GLN A 74 -18.17 28.97 0.34
CA GLN A 74 -18.44 30.25 1.00
C GLN A 74 -18.54 31.41 0.00
N PRO A 75 -19.51 32.34 0.17
CA PRO A 75 -19.79 33.41 -0.79
C PRO A 75 -18.70 34.47 -0.89
N PHE A 76 -17.78 34.52 0.07
CA PHE A 76 -16.69 35.50 0.12
C PHE A 76 -15.39 35.00 -0.53
N VAL A 77 -15.35 33.74 -1.00
CA VAL A 77 -14.15 33.21 -1.66
C VAL A 77 -14.02 33.81 -3.05
N ARG A 78 -12.81 34.29 -3.35
CA ARG A 78 -12.51 34.85 -4.66
C ARG A 78 -12.60 33.76 -5.74
N PRO A 79 -13.14 34.05 -6.93
CA PRO A 79 -13.28 33.06 -8.00
C PRO A 79 -11.98 32.32 -8.37
N GLU A 80 -10.84 32.99 -8.26
CA GLU A 80 -9.53 32.38 -8.52
C GLU A 80 -9.21 31.27 -7.51
N VAL A 81 -9.53 31.49 -6.23
CA VAL A 81 -9.33 30.51 -5.17
C VAL A 81 -10.27 29.31 -5.35
N GLN A 82 -11.51 29.55 -5.78
CA GLN A 82 -12.44 28.48 -6.17
C GLN A 82 -11.90 27.65 -7.33
N SER A 83 -11.36 28.30 -8.36
CA SER A 83 -10.75 27.62 -9.51
C SER A 83 -9.57 26.74 -9.11
N HIS A 84 -8.67 27.25 -8.25
CA HIS A 84 -7.55 26.47 -7.72
C HIS A 84 -8.02 25.28 -6.88
N GLY A 85 -9.04 25.46 -6.04
CA GLY A 85 -9.62 24.37 -5.26
C GLY A 85 -10.22 23.27 -6.13
N VAL A 86 -10.93 23.62 -7.20
CA VAL A 86 -11.44 22.64 -8.18
C VAL A 86 -10.30 21.91 -8.90
N ALA A 87 -9.24 22.62 -9.29
CA ALA A 87 -8.07 22.00 -9.92
C ALA A 87 -7.35 21.03 -8.97
N TRP A 88 -7.24 21.38 -7.69
CA TRP A 88 -6.70 20.51 -6.65
C TRP A 88 -7.57 19.26 -6.47
N MET A 89 -8.90 19.38 -6.36
CA MET A 89 -9.82 18.22 -6.25
C MET A 89 -9.67 17.27 -7.44
N LYS A 90 -9.59 17.79 -8.68
CA LYS A 90 -9.34 16.97 -9.87
C LYS A 90 -8.00 16.23 -9.81
N SER A 91 -6.98 16.88 -9.27
CA SER A 91 -5.65 16.28 -9.10
C SER A 91 -5.69 15.17 -8.05
N LYS A 92 -6.40 15.37 -6.93
CA LYS A 92 -6.60 14.36 -5.88
C LYS A 92 -7.25 13.09 -6.45
N ILE A 93 -8.38 13.23 -7.16
CA ILE A 93 -9.08 12.09 -7.79
C ILE A 93 -8.15 11.32 -8.74
N ARG A 94 -7.34 12.04 -9.52
CA ARG A 94 -6.38 11.42 -10.43
C ARG A 94 -5.30 10.65 -9.67
N ILE A 95 -4.74 11.21 -8.61
CA ILE A 95 -3.74 10.54 -7.77
C ILE A 95 -4.32 9.26 -7.14
N GLU A 96 -5.54 9.33 -6.61
CA GLU A 96 -6.23 8.16 -6.06
C GLU A 96 -6.45 7.07 -7.12
N SER A 97 -6.83 7.46 -8.34
CA SER A 97 -6.98 6.50 -9.44
C SER A 97 -5.66 5.80 -9.80
N PHE A 98 -4.55 6.53 -9.77
CA PHE A 98 -3.22 5.95 -9.99
C PHE A 98 -2.80 5.03 -8.84
N ARG A 99 -3.02 5.43 -7.59
CA ARG A 99 -2.75 4.57 -6.42
C ARG A 99 -3.52 3.26 -6.47
N ARG A 100 -4.79 3.30 -6.90
CA ARG A 100 -5.58 2.07 -7.08
C ARG A 100 -5.00 1.16 -8.16
N GLN A 101 -4.62 1.72 -9.31
CA GLN A 101 -3.97 0.95 -10.38
C GLN A 101 -2.63 0.35 -9.93
N GLU A 102 -1.87 1.09 -9.12
CA GLU A 102 -0.62 0.61 -8.54
C GLU A 102 -0.85 -0.55 -7.57
N GLN A 103 -1.89 -0.47 -6.72
CA GLN A 103 -2.27 -1.56 -5.83
C GLN A 103 -2.71 -2.82 -6.61
N GLU A 104 -3.57 -2.67 -7.62
CA GLU A 104 -4.00 -3.79 -8.48
C GLU A 104 -2.80 -4.46 -9.19
N ALA A 105 -1.83 -3.65 -9.66
CA ALA A 105 -0.61 -4.17 -10.25
C ALA A 105 0.26 -4.90 -9.21
N ALA A 106 0.38 -4.36 -7.99
CA ALA A 106 1.12 -4.99 -6.91
C ALA A 106 0.50 -6.33 -6.50
N GLU A 107 -0.83 -6.42 -6.42
CA GLU A 107 -1.56 -7.66 -6.16
C GLU A 107 -1.32 -8.71 -7.24
N THR A 108 -1.38 -8.31 -8.52
CA THR A 108 -1.08 -9.21 -9.65
C THR A 108 0.36 -9.75 -9.56
N ILE A 109 1.32 -8.90 -9.21
CA ILE A 109 2.72 -9.30 -9.02
C ILE A 109 2.84 -10.24 -7.81
N ALA A 110 2.12 -9.97 -6.72
CA ALA A 110 2.10 -10.80 -5.53
C ALA A 110 1.54 -12.20 -5.81
N GLU A 111 0.44 -12.32 -6.55
CA GLU A 111 -0.13 -13.60 -6.96
C GLU A 111 0.89 -14.43 -7.74
N TYR A 112 1.56 -13.82 -8.71
CA TYR A 112 2.58 -14.51 -9.50
C TYR A 112 3.80 -14.90 -8.64
N ALA A 113 4.21 -14.02 -7.73
CA ALA A 113 5.29 -14.28 -6.78
C ALA A 113 4.99 -15.46 -5.86
N LEU A 114 3.77 -15.56 -5.33
CA LEU A 114 3.35 -16.65 -4.46
C LEU A 114 3.40 -17.99 -5.16
N VAL A 115 3.04 -18.06 -6.45
CA VAL A 115 3.19 -19.30 -7.24
C VAL A 115 4.64 -19.74 -7.32
N GLN A 116 5.60 -18.82 -7.42
CA GLN A 116 7.03 -19.16 -7.43
C GLN A 116 7.51 -19.58 -6.05
N TYR A 117 7.10 -18.85 -5.02
CA TYR A 117 7.45 -19.12 -3.64
C TYR A 117 6.90 -20.47 -3.15
N TRP A 118 5.67 -20.86 -3.48
CA TRP A 118 5.16 -22.19 -3.11
C TRP A 118 5.89 -23.35 -3.78
N LYS A 119 6.53 -23.11 -4.94
CA LYS A 119 7.40 -24.10 -5.58
C LYS A 119 8.77 -24.17 -4.92
N ASN A 120 9.24 -23.05 -4.36
CA ASN A 120 10.52 -22.95 -3.68
C ASN A 120 10.42 -21.99 -2.47
N PRO A 121 10.06 -22.49 -1.28
CA PRO A 121 9.82 -21.65 -0.10
C PRO A 121 11.07 -20.92 0.43
N ASP A 122 12.27 -21.28 -0.01
CA ASP A 122 13.50 -20.55 0.32
C ASP A 122 13.61 -19.22 -0.47
N LEU A 123 12.75 -19.03 -1.48
CA LEU A 123 12.70 -17.84 -2.32
C LEU A 123 11.82 -16.74 -1.70
N ALA A 124 12.23 -16.22 -0.54
CA ALA A 124 11.50 -15.16 0.16
C ALA A 124 11.87 -13.73 -0.29
N ASP A 125 12.97 -13.53 -1.01
CA ASP A 125 13.40 -12.23 -1.52
C ASP A 125 14.04 -12.42 -2.89
N PHE A 126 13.41 -11.88 -3.93
CA PHE A 126 13.83 -12.10 -5.31
C PHE A 126 13.32 -10.98 -6.23
N THR A 127 13.64 -11.06 -7.52
CA THR A 127 13.39 -9.95 -8.45
C THR A 127 12.83 -10.45 -9.77
N PHE A 128 11.79 -9.76 -10.26
CA PHE A 128 11.28 -9.89 -11.60
C PHE A 128 11.88 -8.83 -12.51
N ALA A 129 12.57 -9.27 -13.55
CA ALA A 129 13.07 -8.39 -14.60
C ALA A 129 12.07 -8.33 -15.76
N GLY A 130 11.60 -7.13 -16.07
CA GLY A 130 10.85 -6.79 -17.26
C GLY A 130 11.75 -6.11 -18.30
N ARG A 131 11.14 -5.69 -19.41
CA ARG A 131 11.86 -5.04 -20.53
C ARG A 131 12.51 -3.70 -20.15
N ASP A 132 11.85 -2.92 -19.30
CA ASP A 132 12.29 -1.58 -18.86
C ASP A 132 12.06 -1.36 -17.34
N THR A 133 11.74 -2.43 -16.60
CA THR A 133 11.34 -2.37 -15.19
C THR A 133 11.94 -3.54 -14.42
N GLU A 134 12.31 -3.31 -13.17
CA GLU A 134 12.75 -4.33 -12.23
C GLU A 134 11.90 -4.23 -10.97
N VAL A 135 11.29 -5.35 -10.56
CA VAL A 135 10.44 -5.39 -9.36
C VAL A 135 10.99 -6.39 -8.38
N ARG A 136 11.45 -5.91 -7.23
CA ARG A 136 11.86 -6.76 -6.11
C ARG A 136 10.62 -7.20 -5.34
N VAL A 137 10.50 -8.50 -5.11
CA VAL A 137 9.43 -9.08 -4.29
C VAL A 137 10.02 -9.61 -3.00
N ARG A 138 9.40 -9.24 -1.88
CA ARG A 138 9.80 -9.64 -0.53
C ARG A 138 8.62 -10.29 0.18
N ILE A 139 8.81 -11.49 0.69
CA ILE A 139 7.78 -12.28 1.36
C ILE A 139 8.04 -12.25 2.85
N PHE A 140 7.09 -11.72 3.60
CA PHE A 140 7.13 -11.64 5.05
C PHE A 140 6.20 -12.68 5.64
N LYS A 141 6.72 -13.53 6.52
CA LYS A 141 5.93 -14.54 7.24
C LYS A 141 5.63 -14.04 8.65
N LEU A 142 4.36 -14.05 9.01
CA LEU A 142 3.87 -13.71 10.33
C LEU A 142 3.36 -14.96 11.05
N GLU A 143 3.73 -15.12 12.33
CA GLU A 143 3.25 -16.23 13.16
C GLU A 143 1.80 -16.03 13.63
N LYS A 144 1.35 -14.78 13.73
CA LYS A 144 0.00 -14.40 14.15
C LYS A 144 -0.51 -13.20 13.36
N ILE A 145 -1.82 -13.16 13.14
CA ILE A 145 -2.55 -11.96 12.72
C ILE A 145 -3.48 -11.57 13.87
N ALA A 146 -3.58 -10.27 14.18
CA ALA A 146 -4.56 -9.79 15.14
C ALA A 146 -5.98 -10.24 14.69
N ARG A 147 -6.75 -10.83 15.62
CA ARG A 147 -8.07 -11.45 15.35
C ARG A 147 -9.16 -10.47 14.85
N GLY A 148 -8.88 -9.17 14.75
CA GLY A 148 -9.83 -8.15 14.31
C GLY A 148 -9.67 -7.68 12.86
N THR A 149 -8.63 -8.14 12.15
CA THR A 149 -8.19 -7.52 10.88
C THR A 149 -8.72 -8.21 9.62
N LEU A 150 -9.53 -9.26 9.77
CA LEU A 150 -10.12 -10.03 8.66
C LEU A 150 -11.56 -9.61 8.32
N SER A 151 -11.88 -8.32 8.41
CA SER A 151 -13.12 -7.81 7.84
C SER A 151 -12.86 -6.57 6.99
N ALA A 152 -12.62 -6.81 5.71
CA ALA A 152 -13.00 -5.93 4.61
C ALA A 152 -13.43 -6.82 3.43
#